data_AF-A0A7W6BN13-F1
#
_entry.id   AF-A0A7W6BN13-F1
#
_cell.length_a   1.000
_cell.length_b   1.000
_cell.length_c   1.000
_cell.angle_alpha   90.00
_cell.angle_beta   90.00
_cell.angle_gamma   90.00
#
_symmetry.space_group_name_H-M   'P 1'
#
loop_
_entity.id
_entity.type
_entity.pdbx_description
1 polymer ?
#
loop_
_entity_poly.entity_id
_entity_poly.type
_entity_poly.pdbx_seq_one_letter_code
_entity_poly.pdbx_strand_id
1 'polypeptide(L)'
;MPTERQKSIARQLTQLIPRVPFVDAEAIREAAGSRHMRELPTASALWLSTLAHIRHQHTDYDDLRDEGYERDEALFFVIDEINAVLDRWGSARQLTSEPGEDEFEAVEDDPEGRIELRQRPRPDAD
;
A
#
# COMPACT_ATOMS: atom_id res chain seq x y z
N MET A 1 -10.49 -20.53 13.37
CA MET A 1 -10.19 -19.19 13.93
C MET A 1 -9.08 -18.56 13.10
N PRO A 2 -9.20 -17.28 12.70
CA PRO A 2 -8.14 -16.60 11.97
C PRO A 2 -6.89 -16.44 12.85
N THR A 3 -5.70 -16.54 12.24
CA THR A 3 -4.42 -16.33 12.92
C THR A 3 -4.23 -14.86 13.29
N GLU A 4 -3.31 -14.56 14.22
CA GLU A 4 -2.98 -13.17 14.57
C GLU A 4 -2.53 -12.36 13.34
N ARG A 5 -1.76 -13.00 12.44
CA ARG A 5 -1.39 -12.37 11.17
C ARG A 5 -2.60 -12.06 10.29
N GLN A 6 -3.54 -13.00 10.13
CA GLN A 6 -4.76 -12.76 9.33
C GLN A 6 -5.61 -11.62 9.92
N LYS A 7 -5.71 -11.53 11.26
CA LYS A 7 -6.41 -10.42 11.94
C LYS A 7 -5.70 -9.09 11.71
N SER A 8 -4.37 -9.06 11.78
CA SER A 8 -3.54 -7.88 11.51
C SER A 8 -3.72 -7.40 10.06
N ILE A 9 -3.66 -8.31 9.08
CA ILE A 9 -3.91 -7.99 7.66
C ILE A 9 -5.31 -7.37 7.48
N ALA A 10 -6.35 -7.99 8.05
CA ALA A 10 -7.72 -7.49 7.89
C ALA A 10 -7.90 -6.08 8.47
N ARG A 11 -7.28 -5.81 9.63
CA ARG A 11 -7.30 -4.47 10.26
C ARG A 11 -6.59 -3.45 9.41
N GLN A 12 -5.36 -3.73 8.98
CA GLN A 12 -4.54 -2.81 8.20
C GLN A 12 -5.13 -2.55 6.81
N LEU A 13 -5.78 -3.55 6.18
CA LEU A 13 -6.49 -3.34 4.90
C LEU A 13 -7.62 -2.32 5.05
N THR A 14 -8.38 -2.40 6.14
CA THR A 14 -9.47 -1.45 6.41
C THR A 14 -8.94 -0.04 6.67
N GLN A 15 -7.75 0.08 7.27
CA GLN A 15 -7.09 1.38 7.49
C GLN A 15 -6.48 1.95 6.21
N LEU A 16 -5.87 1.08 5.39
CA LEU A 16 -5.16 1.49 4.19
C LEU A 16 -6.14 1.87 3.08
N ILE A 17 -7.08 1.00 2.70
CA ILE A 17 -7.96 1.13 1.53
C ILE A 17 -9.41 0.77 1.89
N PRO A 18 -10.11 1.60 2.69
CA PRO A 18 -11.42 1.27 3.27
C PRO A 18 -12.55 1.05 2.26
N ARG A 19 -12.40 1.50 1.00
CA ARG A 19 -13.44 1.43 -0.04
C ARG A 19 -13.11 0.43 -1.15
N VAL A 20 -12.08 -0.39 -0.97
CA VAL A 20 -11.71 -1.43 -1.94
C VAL A 20 -12.89 -2.38 -2.21
N PRO A 21 -13.17 -2.76 -3.47
CA PRO A 21 -14.17 -3.77 -3.77
C PRO A 21 -13.81 -5.12 -3.15
N PHE A 22 -14.82 -5.93 -2.81
CA PHE A 22 -14.61 -7.19 -2.10
C PHE A 22 -13.67 -8.16 -2.84
N VAL A 23 -13.79 -8.26 -4.17
CA VAL A 23 -12.97 -9.17 -4.98
C VAL A 23 -11.49 -8.78 -4.91
N ASP A 24 -11.19 -7.50 -5.08
CA ASP A 24 -9.83 -6.97 -4.95
C ASP A 24 -9.30 -7.13 -3.53
N ALA A 25 -10.14 -6.88 -2.52
CA ALA A 25 -9.77 -7.00 -1.11
C ALA A 25 -9.30 -8.42 -0.74
N GLU A 26 -10.03 -9.44 -1.22
CA GLU A 26 -9.70 -10.83 -0.94
C GLU A 26 -8.41 -11.26 -1.67
N ALA A 27 -8.21 -10.85 -2.93
CA ALA A 27 -6.97 -11.10 -3.66
C ALA A 27 -5.75 -10.49 -2.94
N ILE A 28 -5.87 -9.24 -2.49
CA ILE A 28 -4.82 -8.55 -1.74
C ILE A 28 -4.54 -9.24 -0.39
N ARG A 29 -5.57 -9.68 0.33
CA ARG A 29 -5.41 -10.43 1.61
C ARG A 29 -4.67 -11.74 1.41
N GLU A 30 -5.03 -12.48 0.38
CA GLU A 30 -4.39 -13.75 0.05
C GLU A 30 -2.91 -13.53 -0.30
N ALA A 31 -2.62 -12.56 -1.16
CA ALA A 31 -1.26 -12.20 -1.56
C ALA A 31 -0.40 -11.76 -0.35
N ALA A 32 -0.91 -10.85 0.49
CA ALA A 32 -0.20 -10.37 1.68
C ALA A 32 0.00 -11.47 2.74
N GLY A 33 -0.90 -12.46 2.78
CA GLY A 33 -0.84 -13.62 3.67
C GLY A 33 0.05 -14.76 3.17
N SER A 34 0.55 -14.67 1.94
CA SER A 34 1.31 -15.73 1.28
C SER A 34 2.62 -16.07 2.00
N ARG A 35 3.16 -17.27 1.76
CA ARG A 35 4.35 -17.78 2.46
C ARG A 35 5.58 -16.87 2.30
N HIS A 36 5.79 -16.32 1.11
CA HIS A 36 6.95 -15.49 0.79
C HIS A 36 6.84 -14.06 1.36
N MET A 37 5.65 -13.63 1.80
CA MET A 37 5.42 -12.33 2.43
C MET A 37 5.51 -12.37 3.97
N ARG A 38 5.76 -13.54 4.58
CA ARG A 38 5.71 -13.73 6.04
C ARG A 38 6.86 -13.07 6.80
N GLU A 39 7.99 -12.84 6.13
CA GLU A 39 9.16 -12.20 6.73
C GLU A 39 9.03 -10.68 6.78
N LEU A 40 8.09 -10.12 6.01
CA LEU A 40 7.81 -8.69 5.99
C LEU A 40 6.81 -8.30 7.10
N PRO A 41 6.93 -7.08 7.67
CA PRO A 41 5.87 -6.48 8.45
C PRO A 41 4.54 -6.53 7.70
N THR A 42 3.43 -6.74 8.41
CA THR A 42 2.10 -6.84 7.78
C THR A 42 1.78 -5.64 6.90
N ALA A 43 2.18 -4.44 7.32
CA ALA A 43 1.90 -3.20 6.59
C ALA A 43 2.63 -3.17 5.25
N SER A 44 3.91 -3.57 5.23
CA SER A 44 4.72 -3.65 4.00
C SER A 44 4.19 -4.73 3.06
N ALA A 45 3.89 -5.93 3.59
CA ALA A 45 3.31 -7.01 2.78
C ALA A 45 1.98 -6.58 2.13
N LEU A 46 1.13 -5.88 2.89
CA LEU A 46 -0.14 -5.36 2.40
C LEU A 46 0.03 -4.27 1.35
N TRP A 47 0.94 -3.31 1.58
CA TRP A 47 1.24 -2.24 0.63
C TRP A 47 1.75 -2.80 -0.70
N LEU A 48 2.75 -3.68 -0.66
CA LEU A 48 3.31 -4.31 -1.85
C LEU A 48 2.27 -5.16 -2.60
N SER A 49 1.45 -5.92 -1.86
CA SER A 49 0.36 -6.70 -2.46
C SER A 49 -0.70 -5.82 -3.10
N THR A 50 -1.01 -4.67 -2.50
CA THR A 50 -1.96 -3.70 -3.04
C THR A 50 -1.42 -3.08 -4.33
N LEU A 51 -0.16 -2.60 -4.33
CA LEU A 51 0.47 -2.03 -5.51
C LEU A 51 0.58 -3.05 -6.65
N ALA A 52 1.02 -4.27 -6.34
CA ALA A 52 1.11 -5.34 -7.33
C ALA A 52 -0.28 -5.64 -7.93
N HIS A 53 -1.32 -5.74 -7.10
CA HIS A 53 -2.68 -5.99 -7.56
C HIS A 53 -3.20 -4.87 -8.47
N ILE A 54 -3.06 -3.61 -8.06
CA ILE A 54 -3.48 -2.45 -8.87
C ILE A 54 -2.74 -2.45 -10.21
N ARG A 55 -1.41 -2.61 -10.17
CA ARG A 55 -0.56 -2.64 -11.36
C ARG A 55 -0.99 -3.75 -12.34
N HIS A 56 -1.30 -4.93 -11.85
CA HIS A 56 -1.66 -6.06 -12.72
C HIS A 56 -3.12 -6.05 -13.19
N GLN A 57 -4.04 -5.39 -12.49
CA GLN A 57 -5.49 -5.53 -12.74
C GLN A 57 -6.18 -4.24 -13.15
N HIS A 58 -5.57 -3.09 -12.87
CA HIS A 58 -6.16 -1.78 -13.07
C HIS A 58 -5.25 -0.85 -13.86
N THR A 59 -4.20 -1.37 -14.50
CA THR A 59 -3.31 -0.59 -15.38
C THR A 59 -2.78 -1.43 -16.54
N ASP A 60 -2.29 -0.77 -17.58
CA ASP A 60 -1.64 -1.40 -18.74
C ASP A 60 -0.17 -1.80 -18.48
N TYR A 61 0.23 -1.98 -17.22
CA TYR A 61 1.63 -2.25 -16.86
C TYR A 61 2.18 -3.53 -17.50
N ASP A 62 1.42 -4.63 -17.47
CA ASP A 62 1.87 -5.90 -18.02
C ASP A 62 2.02 -5.82 -19.54
N ASP A 63 1.13 -5.09 -20.21
CA ASP A 63 1.22 -4.83 -21.66
C ASP A 63 2.47 -4.01 -22.00
N LEU A 64 2.78 -2.94 -21.24
CA LEU A 64 4.01 -2.17 -21.40
C LEU A 64 5.26 -3.04 -21.20
N ARG A 65 5.24 -3.96 -20.22
CA ARG A 65 6.35 -4.89 -19.99
C ARG A 65 6.53 -5.86 -21.15
N ASP A 66 5.44 -6.35 -21.74
CA ASP A 66 5.46 -7.25 -22.90
C ASP A 66 5.90 -6.54 -24.18
N GLU A 67 5.64 -5.24 -24.30
CA GLU A 67 6.15 -4.37 -25.38
C GLU A 67 7.66 -4.08 -25.26
N GLY A 68 8.28 -4.44 -24.14
CA GLY A 68 9.72 -4.32 -23.91
C GLY A 68 10.15 -3.08 -23.13
N TYR A 69 9.21 -2.34 -22.52
CA TYR A 69 9.55 -1.23 -21.63
C TYR A 69 10.21 -1.75 -20.35
N GLU A 70 11.21 -1.01 -19.88
CA GLU A 70 11.86 -1.33 -18.61
C GLU A 70 10.93 -1.08 -17.43
N ARG A 71 11.24 -1.69 -16.28
CA ARG A 71 10.37 -1.61 -15.08
C ARG A 71 10.07 -0.16 -14.70
N ASP A 72 11.08 0.70 -14.67
CA ASP A 72 10.94 2.08 -14.23
C ASP A 72 10.20 2.93 -15.27
N GLU A 73 10.37 2.63 -16.56
CA GLU A 73 9.61 3.27 -17.65
C GLU A 73 8.13 2.89 -17.59
N ALA A 74 7.82 1.60 -17.48
CA ALA A 74 6.46 1.12 -17.35
C ALA A 74 5.78 1.71 -16.10
N LEU A 75 6.49 1.76 -14.96
CA LEU A 75 5.99 2.41 -13.74
C LEU A 75 5.70 3.90 -13.95
N PHE A 76 6.58 4.62 -14.66
CA PHE A 76 6.38 6.03 -14.95
C PHE A 76 5.07 6.28 -15.73
N PHE A 77 4.72 5.42 -16.69
CA PHE A 77 3.49 5.57 -17.46
C PHE A 77 2.21 5.29 -16.66
N VAL A 78 2.25 4.35 -15.72
CA VAL A 78 1.04 3.90 -15.00
C VAL A 78 0.87 4.53 -13.62
N ILE A 79 1.84 5.30 -13.12
CA ILE A 79 1.81 5.80 -11.74
C ILE A 79 0.56 6.64 -11.42
N ASP A 80 0.12 7.48 -12.36
CA ASP A 80 -1.08 8.29 -12.20
C ASP A 80 -2.35 7.43 -12.14
N GLU A 81 -2.39 6.34 -12.91
CA GLU A 81 -3.50 5.39 -12.88
C GLU A 81 -3.54 4.60 -11.57
N ILE A 82 -2.36 4.16 -11.09
CA ILE A 82 -2.24 3.53 -9.76
C ILE A 82 -2.79 4.45 -8.68
N ASN A 83 -2.35 5.71 -8.66
CA ASN A 83 -2.78 6.70 -7.68
C ASN A 83 -4.28 7.02 -7.81
N ALA A 84 -4.84 7.06 -9.01
CA ALA A 84 -6.27 7.23 -9.23
C ALA A 84 -7.10 6.06 -8.64
N VAL A 85 -6.59 4.83 -8.70
CA VAL A 85 -7.23 3.65 -8.07
C VAL A 85 -7.11 3.73 -6.54
N LEU A 86 -5.92 4.05 -6.03
CA LEU A 86 -5.69 4.25 -4.60
C LEU A 86 -6.64 5.32 -4.03
N ASP A 87 -6.79 6.47 -4.70
CA ASP A 87 -7.72 7.51 -4.30
C ASP A 87 -9.17 7.05 -4.30
N ARG A 88 -9.58 6.31 -5.34
CA ARG A 88 -10.93 5.74 -5.43
C ARG A 88 -11.23 4.79 -4.26
N TRP A 89 -10.23 4.02 -3.84
CA TRP A 89 -10.33 3.11 -2.70
C TRP A 89 -10.15 3.82 -1.34
N GLY A 90 -9.88 5.12 -1.35
CA GLY A 90 -9.69 5.95 -0.16
C GLY A 90 -8.36 5.71 0.53
N SER A 91 -7.30 5.45 -0.24
CA SER A 91 -5.99 5.09 0.28
C SER A 91 -5.43 6.16 1.22
N ALA A 92 -4.91 5.75 2.37
CA ALA A 92 -4.16 6.64 3.27
C ALA A 92 -2.74 6.99 2.77
N ARG A 93 -2.29 6.35 1.68
CA ARG A 93 -0.95 6.49 1.08
C ARG A 93 -1.04 6.57 -0.45
N GLN A 94 -0.10 7.28 -1.06
CA GLN A 94 0.09 7.37 -2.52
C GLN A 94 1.44 6.75 -2.90
N LEU A 95 1.57 6.33 -4.16
CA LEU A 95 2.81 5.90 -4.78
C LEU A 95 3.56 7.11 -5.32
N THR A 96 4.81 7.31 -4.93
CA THR A 96 5.65 8.40 -5.46
C THR A 96 6.56 7.88 -6.57
N SER A 97 6.90 8.73 -7.55
CA SER A 97 7.73 8.35 -8.70
C SER A 97 9.21 8.16 -8.36
N GLU A 98 9.63 8.35 -7.11
CA GLU A 98 11.05 8.28 -6.74
C GLU A 98 11.48 6.81 -6.56
N PRO A 99 12.49 6.35 -7.32
CA PRO A 99 13.00 5.01 -7.20
C PRO A 99 13.73 4.85 -5.86
N GLY A 100 13.04 4.27 -4.87
CA GLY A 100 13.67 3.75 -3.65
C GLY A 100 13.10 4.25 -2.31
N GLU A 101 12.11 5.14 -2.29
CA GLU A 101 11.64 5.75 -1.03
C GLU A 101 10.40 5.09 -0.42
N ASP A 102 9.63 4.34 -1.22
CA ASP A 102 8.46 3.62 -0.71
C ASP A 102 8.81 2.36 0.12
N GLU A 103 10.10 2.03 0.16
CA GLU A 103 10.71 1.04 1.04
C GLU A 103 11.01 1.64 2.42
N PHE A 104 10.15 1.30 3.39
CA PHE A 104 10.36 1.38 4.84
C PHE A 104 10.35 2.78 5.51
N GLU A 105 9.16 3.32 5.75
CA GLU A 105 8.83 3.76 7.11
C GLU A 105 8.12 2.59 7.80
N ALA A 106 8.89 1.81 8.57
CA ALA A 106 8.31 0.95 9.57
C ALA A 106 7.57 1.85 10.56
N VAL A 107 6.26 2.05 10.35
CA VAL A 107 5.39 2.48 11.43
C VAL A 107 5.50 1.35 12.44
N GLU A 108 6.33 1.57 13.47
CA GLU A 108 6.36 0.70 14.64
C GLU A 108 4.91 0.47 15.03
N ASP A 109 4.50 -0.81 15.05
CA ASP A 109 3.17 -1.22 15.46
C ASP A 109 3.07 -0.83 16.95
N ASP A 110 2.68 0.42 17.21
CA ASP A 110 2.41 0.92 18.55
C ASP A 110 1.14 0.18 19.02
N PRO A 111 1.25 -0.78 19.95
CA PRO A 111 0.08 -1.48 20.45
C PRO A 111 -0.86 -0.53 21.22
N GLU A 112 -0.45 0.72 21.50
CA GLU A 112 -1.19 1.71 22.25
C GLU A 112 -1.61 2.96 21.46
N GLY A 113 -1.79 2.89 20.14
CA GLY A 113 -2.64 3.83 19.38
C GLY A 113 -2.50 5.33 19.69
N ARG A 114 -1.28 5.84 19.93
CA ARG A 114 -1.05 7.29 20.07
C ARG A 114 -0.45 7.84 18.80
N ILE A 115 -1.32 8.25 17.88
CA ILE A 115 -0.92 9.15 16.79
C ILE A 115 -0.47 10.46 17.46
N GLU A 116 0.84 10.69 17.56
CA GLU A 116 1.36 12.02 17.88
C GLU A 116 0.99 12.96 16.74
N LEU A 117 -0.15 13.65 16.92
CA LEU A 117 -0.43 14.90 16.23
C LEU A 117 0.79 15.80 16.44
N ARG A 118 1.64 15.95 15.42
CA ARG A 118 2.67 16.99 15.37
C ARG A 118 1.98 18.31 15.65
N GLN A 119 2.01 18.75 16.90
CA GLN A 119 1.54 20.06 17.28
C GLN A 119 2.48 21.03 16.57
N ARG A 120 1.94 21.78 15.61
CA ARG A 120 2.62 22.97 15.09
C ARG A 120 3.05 23.79 16.30
N PRO A 121 4.32 24.23 16.38
CA PRO A 121 4.76 25.08 17.47
C PRO A 121 3.83 26.29 17.53
N ARG A 122 3.26 26.54 18.72
CA ARG A 122 2.61 27.82 19.00
C ARG A 122 3.69 28.89 18.87
N PRO A 123 3.48 29.94 18.05
CA PRO A 123 4.35 31.10 18.10
C PRO A 123 4.08 31.84 19.40
N ASP A 124 4.88 31.57 20.43
CA ASP A 124 5.19 32.51 21.50
C ASP A 124 6.29 33.44 20.93
N ALA A 125 6.33 34.75 21.10
CA ALA A 125 5.66 35.70 21.99
C ALA A 125 5.93 37.15 21.48
N ASP A 126 5.25 38.11 22.14
CA ASP A 126 5.38 39.59 22.12
C ASP A 126 4.79 40.38 20.93
#